data_AF-A0A3B9PL62-F1
#
_entry.id   AF-A0A3B9PL62-F1
#
_cell.length_a   1.000
_cell.length_b   1.000
_cell.length_c   1.000
_cell.angle_alpha   90.00
_cell.angle_beta   90.00
_cell.angle_gamma   90.00
#
_symmetry.space_group_name_H-M   'P 1'
#
loop_
_entity.id
_entity.type
_entity.pdbx_description
1 polymer ?
#
loop_
_entity_poly.entity_id
_entity_poly.type
_entity_poly.pdbx_seq_one_letter_code
_entity_poly.pdbx_strand_id
1 'polypeptide(L)'
;MKQSPMTRTVAAVAIAALTSLGAHAAERATAREAQALFERAVEYMNQNGPERAFAAFNDRMGPFVRKDLYVFVIDDKGVYHASGAAPEALVGLTVLNTTDAAGNPLFREMIDRTRVSPEATVRYMWLNRVTNKVEPKVSYVRKLGGYVLGVGYSAPRASADDARAMLERAVALARSEGHAAAAARFNDRRGDFVKDDLYVFMVDMDSGRFEAMGMNPALSDTDAIGLHDAAGHALVAEMIAKLQTADEATVDYVWRNPVTNVVENKRSYVRRDGRALIGVGHYLE
;
A
#
# COMPACT_ATOMS: atom_id res chain seq x y z
N MET A 1 -44.36 63.67 30.28
CA MET A 1 -45.20 62.54 30.72
C MET A 1 -45.08 61.39 29.73
N LYS A 2 -44.72 60.21 30.23
CA LYS A 2 -45.01 58.83 29.74
C LYS A 2 -44.51 58.37 28.35
N GLN A 3 -43.50 57.46 28.38
CA GLN A 3 -43.47 56.05 27.87
C GLN A 3 -44.55 55.63 26.85
N SER A 4 -44.37 54.76 25.84
CA SER A 4 -43.27 53.95 25.25
C SER A 4 -43.88 53.28 23.96
N PRO A 5 -43.31 52.26 23.29
CA PRO A 5 -42.93 52.30 21.86
C PRO A 5 -43.75 51.38 20.93
N MET A 6 -43.52 51.45 19.61
CA MET A 6 -43.85 50.32 18.73
C MET A 6 -42.89 50.19 17.55
N THR A 7 -42.28 49.01 17.53
CA THR A 7 -41.25 48.45 16.67
C THR A 7 -41.74 48.25 15.23
N ARG A 8 -40.90 48.51 14.22
CA ARG A 8 -41.00 47.84 12.92
C ARG A 8 -39.61 47.47 12.39
N THR A 9 -39.44 46.16 12.32
CA THR A 9 -38.29 45.38 11.86
C THR A 9 -37.97 45.65 10.39
N VAL A 10 -36.71 45.94 10.07
CA VAL A 10 -36.17 45.91 8.70
C VAL A 10 -35.58 44.53 8.46
N ALA A 11 -36.11 43.80 7.50
CA ALA A 11 -35.56 42.52 7.05
C ALA A 11 -34.37 42.78 6.10
N ALA A 12 -33.17 42.39 6.51
CA ALA A 12 -31.99 42.36 5.65
C ALA A 12 -31.88 40.97 5.01
N VAL A 13 -32.03 40.90 3.69
CA VAL A 13 -31.74 39.70 2.90
C VAL A 13 -30.22 39.65 2.66
N ALA A 14 -29.53 38.80 3.41
CA ALA A 14 -28.13 38.46 3.16
C ALA A 14 -28.08 37.28 2.17
N ILE A 15 -27.69 37.55 0.93
CA ILE A 15 -27.33 36.50 -0.04
C ILE A 15 -25.95 35.98 0.37
N ALA A 16 -25.92 34.88 1.12
CA ALA A 16 -24.70 34.13 1.38
C ALA A 16 -24.34 33.34 0.11
N ALA A 17 -23.37 33.84 -0.65
CA ALA A 17 -22.70 33.03 -1.68
C ALA A 17 -21.85 31.97 -0.95
N LEU A 18 -22.37 30.74 -0.85
CA LEU A 18 -21.57 29.58 -0.48
C LEU A 18 -20.66 29.25 -1.66
N THR A 19 -19.43 29.75 -1.64
CA THR A 19 -18.35 29.14 -2.40
C THR A 19 -17.98 27.83 -1.72
N SER A 20 -18.49 26.72 -2.23
CA SER A 20 -17.99 25.39 -1.91
C SER A 20 -16.54 25.29 -2.40
N LEU A 21 -15.59 25.58 -1.53
CA LEU A 21 -14.20 25.14 -1.70
C LEU A 21 -14.21 23.61 -1.59
N GLY A 22 -14.53 22.94 -2.70
CA GLY A 22 -14.26 21.52 -2.84
C GLY A 22 -12.77 21.34 -2.70
N ALA A 23 -12.35 20.66 -1.64
CA ALA A 23 -10.99 20.20 -1.47
C ALA A 23 -10.64 19.39 -2.73
N HIS A 24 -9.89 19.99 -3.65
CA HIS A 24 -9.30 19.26 -4.76
C HIS A 24 -8.30 18.30 -4.15
N ALA A 25 -8.67 17.01 -4.08
CA ALA A 25 -7.71 15.96 -3.82
C ALA A 25 -6.56 16.17 -4.83
N ALA A 26 -5.35 16.41 -4.32
CA ALA A 26 -4.20 16.63 -5.18
C ALA A 26 -4.07 15.47 -6.16
N GLU A 27 -3.92 15.78 -7.44
CA GLU A 27 -3.77 14.80 -8.50
C GLU A 27 -2.56 13.90 -8.20
N ARG A 28 -2.81 12.60 -7.92
CA ARG A 28 -1.72 11.63 -7.67
C ARG A 28 -0.96 11.38 -8.96
N ALA A 29 0.36 11.27 -8.85
CA ALA A 29 1.18 10.92 -10.00
C ALA A 29 1.12 9.41 -10.31
N THR A 30 1.31 9.11 -11.58
CA THR A 30 1.35 7.74 -12.12
C THR A 30 2.75 7.13 -12.02
N ALA A 31 2.83 5.80 -12.11
CA ALA A 31 4.11 5.08 -12.21
C ALA A 31 4.98 5.59 -13.39
N ARG A 32 4.34 5.94 -14.52
CA ARG A 32 5.03 6.47 -15.71
C ARG A 32 5.64 7.85 -15.44
N GLU A 33 4.92 8.74 -14.78
CA GLU A 33 5.43 10.06 -14.39
C GLU A 33 6.60 9.92 -13.40
N ALA A 34 6.51 8.96 -12.46
CA ALA A 34 7.60 8.66 -11.53
C ALA A 34 8.86 8.15 -12.23
N GLN A 35 8.73 7.22 -13.19
CA GLN A 35 9.86 6.76 -14.00
C GLN A 35 10.48 7.91 -14.80
N ALA A 36 9.67 8.77 -15.41
CA ALA A 36 10.16 9.92 -16.17
C ALA A 36 10.94 10.91 -15.28
N LEU A 37 10.47 11.17 -14.06
CA LEU A 37 11.19 12.02 -13.11
C LEU A 37 12.48 11.34 -12.62
N PHE A 38 12.44 10.03 -12.37
CA PHE A 38 13.59 9.23 -11.97
C PHE A 38 14.73 9.33 -12.99
N GLU A 39 14.45 9.07 -14.27
CA GLU A 39 15.49 9.14 -15.32
C GLU A 39 16.06 10.55 -15.45
N ARG A 40 15.21 11.58 -15.38
CA ARG A 40 15.67 12.97 -15.39
C ARG A 40 16.58 13.30 -14.20
N ALA A 41 16.28 12.78 -13.02
CA ALA A 41 17.09 13.00 -11.82
C ALA A 41 18.44 12.29 -11.90
N VAL A 42 18.46 11.05 -12.40
CA VAL A 42 19.72 10.33 -12.65
C VAL A 42 20.59 11.10 -13.64
N GLU A 43 20.01 11.49 -14.78
CA GLU A 43 20.76 12.22 -15.81
C GLU A 43 21.30 13.55 -15.26
N TYR A 44 20.49 14.29 -14.51
CA TYR A 44 20.92 15.54 -13.88
C TYR A 44 22.11 15.33 -12.93
N MET A 45 22.07 14.27 -12.11
CA MET A 45 23.15 13.96 -11.18
C MET A 45 24.43 13.51 -11.90
N ASN A 46 24.32 12.75 -12.99
CA ASN A 46 25.47 12.36 -13.81
C ASN A 46 26.14 13.57 -14.47
N GLN A 47 25.36 14.53 -14.98
CA GLN A 47 25.88 15.71 -15.67
C GLN A 47 26.45 16.77 -14.73
N ASN A 48 25.84 16.95 -13.55
CA ASN A 48 26.13 18.09 -12.67
C ASN A 48 26.89 17.72 -11.40
N GLY A 49 27.02 16.43 -11.10
CA GLY A 49 27.63 15.92 -9.88
C GLY A 49 26.75 16.02 -8.64
N PRO A 50 27.13 15.36 -7.53
CA PRO A 50 26.29 15.21 -6.34
C PRO A 50 25.89 16.52 -5.67
N GLU A 51 26.83 17.45 -5.44
CA GLU A 51 26.55 18.68 -4.69
C GLU A 51 25.47 19.55 -5.36
N ARG A 52 25.59 19.77 -6.67
CA ARG A 52 24.60 20.52 -7.46
C ARG A 52 23.27 19.78 -7.54
N ALA A 53 23.32 18.46 -7.70
CA ALA A 53 22.13 17.62 -7.72
C ALA A 53 21.35 17.69 -6.41
N PHE A 54 22.02 17.59 -5.26
CA PHE A 54 21.36 17.63 -3.96
C PHE A 54 20.70 18.98 -3.69
N ALA A 55 21.35 20.08 -4.05
CA ALA A 55 20.73 21.41 -3.98
C ALA A 55 19.44 21.49 -4.83
N ALA A 56 19.49 21.00 -6.07
CA ALA A 56 18.31 21.00 -6.96
C ALA A 56 17.19 20.06 -6.48
N PHE A 57 17.53 18.92 -5.89
CA PHE A 57 16.56 17.94 -5.36
C PHE A 57 15.93 18.38 -4.04
N ASN A 58 16.62 19.21 -3.26
CA ASN A 58 16.11 19.78 -2.00
C ASN A 58 15.32 21.08 -2.20
N ASP A 59 15.33 21.67 -3.40
CA ASP A 59 14.43 22.77 -3.72
C ASP A 59 12.99 22.25 -3.91
N ARG A 60 12.15 22.50 -2.90
CA ARG A 60 10.74 22.09 -2.87
C ARG A 60 9.90 22.73 -3.97
N MET A 61 10.34 23.86 -4.52
CA MET A 61 9.70 24.55 -5.63
C MET A 61 10.40 24.28 -6.97
N GLY A 62 11.47 23.47 -6.94
CA GLY A 62 12.30 23.15 -8.07
C GLY A 62 11.67 22.12 -9.02
N PRO A 63 12.35 21.83 -10.14
CA PRO A 63 11.82 20.98 -11.21
C PRO A 63 11.76 19.48 -10.86
N PHE A 64 12.27 19.11 -9.68
CA PHE A 64 12.33 17.74 -9.17
C PHE A 64 11.24 17.42 -8.13
N VAL A 65 10.32 18.35 -7.90
CA VAL A 65 9.12 18.15 -7.09
C VAL A 65 7.90 18.44 -7.96
N ARG A 66 6.99 17.46 -8.08
CA ARG A 66 5.77 17.58 -8.88
C ARG A 66 4.69 16.65 -8.37
N LYS A 67 3.47 17.18 -8.14
CA LYS A 67 2.39 16.40 -7.52
C LYS A 67 2.88 15.82 -6.19
N ASP A 68 2.77 14.51 -5.99
CA ASP A 68 3.33 13.76 -4.86
C ASP A 68 4.72 13.15 -5.15
N LEU A 69 5.31 13.41 -6.32
CA LEU A 69 6.66 12.95 -6.68
C LEU A 69 7.75 13.90 -6.19
N TYR A 70 8.82 13.31 -5.72
CA TYR A 70 10.05 13.98 -5.31
C TYR A 70 11.23 13.04 -5.42
N VAL A 71 12.41 13.61 -5.64
CA VAL A 71 13.68 12.89 -5.58
C VAL A 71 14.14 12.78 -4.13
N PHE A 72 14.70 11.63 -3.77
CA PHE A 72 15.44 11.44 -2.54
C PHE A 72 16.80 10.79 -2.83
N VAL A 73 17.78 11.05 -1.99
CA VAL A 73 19.12 10.47 -2.10
C VAL A 73 19.63 10.08 -0.72
N ILE A 74 20.11 8.85 -0.59
CA ILE A 74 20.85 8.37 0.59
C ILE A 74 22.24 7.89 0.17
N ASP A 75 23.20 7.86 1.10
CA ASP A 75 24.48 7.17 0.88
C ASP A 75 24.47 5.72 1.39
N ASP A 76 25.59 5.00 1.21
CA ASP A 76 25.77 3.61 1.66
C ASP A 76 25.70 3.41 3.18
N LYS A 77 25.80 4.49 3.96
CA LYS A 77 25.62 4.48 5.41
C LYS A 77 24.18 4.81 5.80
N GLY A 78 23.32 5.04 4.81
CA GLY A 78 21.93 5.43 4.99
C GLY A 78 21.77 6.86 5.46
N VAL A 79 22.71 7.77 5.20
CA VAL A 79 22.52 9.20 5.50
C VAL A 79 21.75 9.84 4.35
N TYR A 80 20.69 10.58 4.67
CA TYR A 80 19.97 11.38 3.69
C TYR A 80 20.78 12.59 3.22
N HIS A 81 20.96 12.71 1.91
CA HIS A 81 21.59 13.87 1.26
C HIS A 81 20.56 14.74 0.52
N ALA A 82 19.47 14.14 0.06
CA ALA A 82 18.34 14.88 -0.48
C ALA A 82 16.99 14.23 -0.16
N SER A 83 15.96 15.05 0.03
CA SER A 83 14.57 14.62 0.14
C SER A 83 13.63 15.77 -0.22
N GLY A 84 13.17 15.83 -1.47
CA GLY A 84 12.36 16.96 -1.96
C GLY A 84 11.02 17.16 -1.24
N ALA A 85 10.51 16.15 -0.53
CA ALA A 85 9.26 16.29 0.26
C ALA A 85 9.43 16.98 1.61
N ALA A 86 10.59 16.82 2.24
CA ALA A 86 10.86 17.34 3.58
C ALA A 86 12.38 17.44 3.83
N PRO A 87 13.08 18.30 3.07
CA PRO A 87 14.52 18.41 3.17
C PRO A 87 14.93 18.87 4.58
N GLU A 88 14.17 19.78 5.19
CA GLU A 88 14.44 20.35 6.51
C GLU A 88 14.32 19.31 7.65
N ALA A 89 13.55 18.24 7.43
CA ALA A 89 13.28 17.22 8.44
C ALA A 89 14.11 15.94 8.25
N LEU A 90 14.67 15.70 7.06
CA LEU A 90 15.28 14.42 6.71
C LEU A 90 16.76 14.51 6.33
N VAL A 91 17.21 15.59 5.70
CA VAL A 91 18.61 15.71 5.25
C VAL A 91 19.55 15.70 6.46
N GLY A 92 20.61 14.91 6.37
CA GLY A 92 21.60 14.69 7.43
C GLY A 92 21.24 13.58 8.43
N LEU A 93 20.00 13.06 8.42
CA LEU A 93 19.63 11.95 9.29
C LEU A 93 20.14 10.62 8.75
N THR A 94 20.62 9.76 9.66
CA THR A 94 20.93 8.36 9.37
C THR A 94 19.68 7.51 9.50
N VAL A 95 19.23 6.92 8.40
CA VAL A 95 17.98 6.16 8.29
C VAL A 95 18.17 4.68 8.01
N LEU A 96 19.42 4.17 7.99
CA LEU A 96 19.75 2.77 7.67
C LEU A 96 18.91 1.72 8.41
N ASN A 97 18.55 1.98 9.67
CA ASN A 97 17.79 1.07 10.53
C ASN A 97 16.28 1.33 10.52
N THR A 98 15.77 2.19 9.62
CA THR A 98 14.34 2.48 9.56
C THR A 98 13.58 1.25 9.07
N THR A 99 12.60 0.87 9.86
CA THR A 99 11.60 -0.14 9.51
C THR A 99 10.31 0.58 9.13
N ASP A 100 9.70 0.21 8.01
CA ASP A 100 8.41 0.76 7.62
C ASP A 100 7.25 0.20 8.48
N ALA A 101 6.04 0.69 8.27
CA ALA A 101 4.86 0.24 9.03
C ALA A 101 4.51 -1.25 8.84
N ALA A 102 5.01 -1.89 7.78
CA ALA A 102 4.82 -3.30 7.49
C ALA A 102 5.95 -4.19 8.04
N GLY A 103 6.98 -3.61 8.68
CA GLY A 103 8.11 -4.35 9.22
C GLY A 103 9.30 -4.50 8.27
N ASN A 104 9.30 -3.87 7.10
CA ASN A 104 10.37 -4.00 6.11
C ASN A 104 11.57 -3.09 6.46
N PRO A 105 12.82 -3.57 6.35
CA PRO A 105 14.03 -2.76 6.59
C PRO A 105 14.32 -1.83 5.40
N LEU A 106 13.46 -0.84 5.20
CA LEU A 106 13.32 0.00 4.00
C LEU A 106 14.65 0.41 3.34
N PHE A 107 15.46 1.22 4.00
CA PHE A 107 16.66 1.78 3.37
C PHE A 107 17.79 0.77 3.22
N ARG A 108 17.87 -0.21 4.13
CA ARG A 108 18.79 -1.34 4.00
C ARG A 108 18.46 -2.17 2.76
N GLU A 109 17.18 -2.46 2.52
CA GLU A 109 16.76 -3.17 1.31
C GLU A 109 17.14 -2.40 0.04
N MET A 110 16.91 -1.08 -0.02
CA MET A 110 17.31 -0.26 -1.17
C MET A 110 18.82 -0.34 -1.43
N ILE A 111 19.64 -0.22 -0.39
CA ILE A 111 21.10 -0.30 -0.50
C ILE A 111 21.54 -1.70 -0.94
N ASP A 112 21.03 -2.75 -0.29
CA ASP A 112 21.46 -4.12 -0.57
C ASP A 112 21.03 -4.58 -1.97
N ARG A 113 19.83 -4.22 -2.42
CA ARG A 113 19.38 -4.54 -3.78
C ARG A 113 20.18 -3.78 -4.83
N THR A 114 20.53 -2.54 -4.56
CA THR A 114 21.33 -1.72 -5.49
C THR A 114 22.83 -2.06 -5.51
N ARG A 115 23.30 -2.88 -4.56
CA ARG A 115 24.63 -3.52 -4.61
C ARG A 115 24.69 -4.72 -5.56
N VAL A 116 23.57 -5.42 -5.73
CA VAL A 116 23.49 -6.61 -6.62
C VAL A 116 23.20 -6.20 -8.06
N SER A 117 22.32 -5.22 -8.26
CA SER A 117 21.94 -4.66 -9.55
C SER A 117 22.01 -3.14 -9.45
N PRO A 118 22.51 -2.40 -10.45
CA PRO A 118 22.60 -0.93 -10.38
C PRO A 118 21.23 -0.27 -10.17
N GLU A 119 20.14 -0.95 -10.50
CA GLU A 119 18.77 -0.50 -10.28
C GLU A 119 17.93 -1.54 -9.54
N ALA A 120 16.96 -1.04 -8.77
CA ALA A 120 15.93 -1.84 -8.14
C ALA A 120 14.60 -1.07 -8.08
N THR A 121 13.51 -1.83 -7.98
CA THR A 121 12.18 -1.30 -7.61
C THR A 121 11.84 -1.81 -6.22
N VAL A 122 11.61 -0.91 -5.27
CA VAL A 122 11.35 -1.22 -3.86
C VAL A 122 9.97 -0.71 -3.45
N ARG A 123 9.20 -1.57 -2.80
CA ARG A 123 7.87 -1.25 -2.26
C ARG A 123 7.92 -1.19 -0.75
N TYR A 124 7.28 -0.19 -0.16
CA TYR A 124 7.30 0.05 1.29
C TYR A 124 6.15 0.96 1.71
N MET A 125 5.99 1.11 3.02
CA MET A 125 5.07 2.08 3.61
C MET A 125 5.73 3.40 3.92
N TRP A 126 5.09 4.50 3.52
CA TRP A 126 5.63 5.82 3.76
C TRP A 126 4.53 6.83 4.07
N LEU A 127 4.87 7.83 4.89
CA LEU A 127 3.97 8.96 5.14
C LEU A 127 3.78 9.76 3.86
N ASN A 128 2.57 9.73 3.32
CA ASN A 128 2.13 10.67 2.30
C ASN A 128 1.79 12.00 3.01
N ARG A 129 2.59 13.04 2.76
CA ARG A 129 2.43 14.35 3.42
C ARG A 129 1.24 15.15 2.89
N VAL A 130 0.68 14.76 1.75
CA VAL A 130 -0.53 15.40 1.20
C VAL A 130 -1.77 14.89 1.91
N THR A 131 -1.89 13.57 2.10
CA THR A 131 -3.03 12.94 2.79
C THR A 131 -2.82 12.83 4.31
N ASN A 132 -1.58 13.04 4.78
CA ASN A 132 -1.13 12.78 6.14
C ASN A 132 -1.41 11.34 6.62
N LYS A 133 -1.38 10.37 5.70
CA LYS A 133 -1.58 8.95 5.96
C LYS A 133 -0.34 8.16 5.58
N VAL A 134 -0.08 7.07 6.30
CA VAL A 134 0.93 6.08 5.90
C VAL A 134 0.32 5.24 4.77
N GLU A 135 0.90 5.33 3.58
CA GLU A 135 0.36 4.75 2.36
C GLU A 135 1.41 3.87 1.66
N PRO A 136 0.98 2.87 0.87
CA PRO A 136 1.88 2.11 0.03
C PRO A 136 2.62 3.02 -0.96
N LYS A 137 3.92 2.84 -1.06
CA LYS A 137 4.78 3.56 -2.00
C LYS A 137 5.64 2.57 -2.78
N VAL A 138 5.83 2.84 -4.07
CA VAL A 138 6.79 2.14 -4.91
C VAL A 138 7.84 3.15 -5.35
N SER A 139 9.12 2.81 -5.19
CA SER A 139 10.22 3.65 -5.66
C SER A 139 11.13 2.90 -6.61
N TYR A 140 11.50 3.59 -7.69
CA TYR A 140 12.64 3.24 -8.52
C TYR A 140 13.88 3.81 -7.83
N VAL A 141 14.93 3.00 -7.71
CA VAL A 141 16.20 3.40 -7.11
C VAL A 141 17.37 3.00 -8.01
N ARG A 142 18.39 3.87 -8.13
CA ARG A 142 19.63 3.60 -8.87
C ARG A 142 20.84 3.94 -8.01
N LYS A 143 21.85 3.07 -8.04
CA LYS A 143 23.18 3.32 -7.47
C LYS A 143 23.95 4.28 -8.38
N LEU A 144 24.41 5.40 -7.84
CA LEU A 144 25.23 6.41 -8.53
C LEU A 144 26.43 6.75 -7.65
N GLY A 145 27.58 6.10 -7.91
CA GLY A 145 28.76 6.22 -7.06
C GLY A 145 28.46 5.78 -5.62
N GLY A 146 28.72 6.64 -4.64
CA GLY A 146 28.45 6.38 -3.22
C GLY A 146 26.98 6.52 -2.79
N TYR A 147 26.07 6.82 -3.72
CA TYR A 147 24.70 7.22 -3.42
C TYR A 147 23.66 6.29 -4.03
N VAL A 148 22.50 6.18 -3.39
CA VAL A 148 21.28 5.58 -3.92
C VAL A 148 20.27 6.71 -4.11
N LEU A 149 19.99 7.03 -5.37
CA LEU A 149 18.97 8.00 -5.77
C LEU A 149 17.66 7.27 -6.00
N GLY A 150 16.55 7.84 -5.53
CA GLY A 150 15.23 7.28 -5.78
C GLY A 150 14.13 8.30 -6.04
N VAL A 151 13.11 7.86 -6.76
CA VAL A 151 11.82 8.54 -6.94
C VAL A 151 10.74 7.50 -6.76
N GLY A 152 9.69 7.84 -6.04
CA GLY A 152 8.56 6.95 -5.87
C GLY A 152 7.21 7.63 -5.94
N TYR A 153 6.20 6.84 -6.28
CA TYR A 153 4.80 7.22 -6.38
C TYR A 153 3.98 6.48 -5.34
N SER A 154 2.88 7.11 -4.91
CA SER A 154 1.86 6.45 -4.09
C SER A 154 1.26 5.31 -4.89
N ALA A 155 1.46 4.08 -4.43
CA ALA A 155 0.86 2.93 -5.10
C ALA A 155 -0.60 2.80 -4.67
N PRO A 156 -1.55 2.67 -5.60
CA PRO A 156 -2.93 2.38 -5.23
C PRO A 156 -2.98 1.05 -4.45
N ARG A 157 -3.89 0.97 -3.48
CA ARG A 157 -4.28 -0.30 -2.84
C ARG A 157 -4.75 -1.26 -3.92
N ALA A 158 -4.62 -2.56 -3.67
CA ALA A 158 -5.11 -3.53 -4.64
C ALA A 158 -6.61 -3.36 -4.85
N SER A 159 -7.03 -3.44 -6.11
CA SER A 159 -8.43 -3.32 -6.48
C SER A 159 -9.17 -4.65 -6.31
N ALA A 160 -10.50 -4.59 -6.40
CA ALA A 160 -11.35 -5.77 -6.54
C ALA A 160 -10.92 -6.65 -7.73
N ASP A 161 -10.50 -6.04 -8.84
CA ASP A 161 -10.09 -6.76 -10.05
C ASP A 161 -8.73 -7.43 -9.87
N ASP A 162 -7.80 -6.78 -9.17
CA ASP A 162 -6.51 -7.40 -8.79
C ASP A 162 -6.73 -8.63 -7.90
N ALA A 163 -7.64 -8.54 -6.92
CA ALA A 163 -7.99 -9.66 -6.05
C ALA A 163 -8.59 -10.83 -6.82
N ARG A 164 -9.53 -10.56 -7.74
CA ARG A 164 -10.14 -11.59 -8.60
C ARG A 164 -9.11 -12.24 -9.53
N ALA A 165 -8.24 -11.45 -10.15
CA ALA A 165 -7.18 -11.97 -11.02
C ALA A 165 -6.20 -12.86 -10.24
N MET A 166 -5.85 -12.50 -9.00
CA MET A 166 -5.03 -13.36 -8.14
C MET A 166 -5.78 -14.65 -7.74
N LEU A 167 -7.07 -14.56 -7.42
CA LEU A 167 -7.90 -15.74 -7.10
C LEU A 167 -7.97 -16.71 -8.28
N GLU A 168 -8.17 -16.21 -9.50
CA GLU A 168 -8.18 -17.03 -10.71
C GLU A 168 -6.86 -17.79 -10.90
N ARG A 169 -5.72 -17.11 -10.75
CA ARG A 169 -4.40 -17.77 -10.80
C ARG A 169 -4.23 -18.80 -9.67
N ALA A 170 -4.72 -18.51 -8.48
CA ALA A 170 -4.60 -19.40 -7.33
C ALA A 170 -5.39 -20.69 -7.55
N VAL A 171 -6.64 -20.58 -8.01
CA VAL A 171 -7.49 -21.74 -8.33
C VAL A 171 -6.89 -22.53 -9.49
N ALA A 172 -6.35 -21.87 -10.52
CA ALA A 172 -5.68 -22.55 -11.62
C ALA A 172 -4.46 -23.36 -11.14
N LEU A 173 -3.64 -22.78 -10.25
CA LEU A 173 -2.50 -23.48 -9.64
C LEU A 173 -2.93 -24.69 -8.81
N ALA A 174 -3.96 -24.52 -7.96
CA ALA A 174 -4.50 -25.59 -7.14
C ALA A 174 -5.00 -26.78 -7.98
N ARG A 175 -5.63 -26.50 -9.12
CA ARG A 175 -6.08 -27.52 -10.08
C ARG A 175 -4.94 -28.20 -10.82
N SER A 176 -3.88 -27.46 -11.18
CA SER A 176 -2.77 -28.01 -11.96
C SER A 176 -1.74 -28.78 -11.12
N GLU A 177 -1.46 -28.30 -9.90
CA GLU A 177 -0.40 -28.84 -9.04
C GLU A 177 -0.94 -29.62 -7.83
N GLY A 178 -2.26 -29.54 -7.57
CA GLY A 178 -2.90 -30.10 -6.40
C GLY A 178 -2.84 -29.18 -5.18
N HIS A 179 -3.76 -29.42 -4.24
CA HIS A 179 -3.99 -28.57 -3.06
C HIS A 179 -2.77 -28.39 -2.17
N ALA A 180 -2.01 -29.46 -1.89
CA ALA A 180 -0.84 -29.40 -1.02
C ALA A 180 0.31 -28.56 -1.61
N ALA A 181 0.61 -28.75 -2.91
CA ALA A 181 1.67 -27.99 -3.58
C ALA A 181 1.28 -26.50 -3.72
N ALA A 182 0.02 -26.24 -4.05
CA ALA A 182 -0.50 -24.87 -4.13
C ALA A 182 -0.47 -24.18 -2.76
N ALA A 183 -0.88 -24.85 -1.67
CA ALA A 183 -0.82 -24.31 -0.31
C ALA A 183 0.61 -23.91 0.08
N ALA A 184 1.62 -24.69 -0.29
CA ALA A 184 3.02 -24.33 -0.07
C ALA A 184 3.42 -23.05 -0.82
N ARG A 185 2.98 -22.89 -2.08
CA ARG A 185 3.21 -21.66 -2.87
C ARG A 185 2.47 -20.46 -2.30
N PHE A 186 1.27 -20.66 -1.76
CA PHE A 186 0.49 -19.59 -1.13
C PHE A 186 1.12 -19.11 0.17
N ASN A 187 1.76 -20.01 0.94
CA ASN A 187 2.45 -19.69 2.19
C ASN A 187 3.85 -19.08 2.00
N ASP A 188 4.38 -19.02 0.78
CA ASP A 188 5.60 -18.27 0.50
C ASP A 188 5.31 -16.77 0.49
N ARG A 189 5.65 -16.10 1.59
CA ARG A 189 5.50 -14.64 1.77
C ARG A 189 6.27 -13.80 0.75
N ARG A 190 7.21 -14.39 0.03
CA ARG A 190 8.02 -13.74 -1.02
C ARG A 190 7.64 -14.23 -2.42
N GLY A 191 6.67 -15.13 -2.52
CA GLY A 191 6.20 -15.71 -3.77
C GLY A 191 5.09 -14.90 -4.46
N ASP A 192 4.65 -15.39 -5.62
CA ASP A 192 3.76 -14.67 -6.54
C ASP A 192 2.30 -14.49 -6.05
N PHE A 193 1.96 -15.15 -4.93
CA PHE A 193 0.62 -15.11 -4.31
C PHE A 193 0.56 -14.21 -3.07
N VAL A 194 1.62 -13.42 -2.86
CA VAL A 194 1.64 -12.28 -1.95
C VAL A 194 2.10 -11.07 -2.75
N LYS A 195 1.20 -10.13 -3.02
CA LYS A 195 1.49 -8.94 -3.81
C LYS A 195 0.72 -7.76 -3.26
N ASP A 196 1.44 -6.69 -2.96
CA ASP A 196 0.87 -5.47 -2.37
C ASP A 196 0.20 -5.83 -1.03
N ASP A 197 -1.09 -5.59 -0.86
CA ASP A 197 -1.90 -6.04 0.28
C ASP A 197 -2.74 -7.30 -0.01
N LEU A 198 -2.61 -7.88 -1.21
CA LEU A 198 -3.23 -9.14 -1.58
C LEU A 198 -2.41 -10.35 -1.13
N TYR A 199 -3.14 -11.36 -0.69
CA TYR A 199 -2.60 -12.67 -0.36
C TYR A 199 -3.70 -13.72 -0.51
N VAL A 200 -3.30 -14.93 -0.86
CA VAL A 200 -4.19 -16.10 -0.89
C VAL A 200 -4.35 -16.68 0.52
N PHE A 201 -5.57 -17.08 0.85
CA PHE A 201 -5.85 -18.01 1.94
C PHE A 201 -6.58 -19.24 1.41
N MET A 202 -6.38 -20.37 2.07
CA MET A 202 -6.96 -21.65 1.70
C MET A 202 -7.41 -22.40 2.94
N VAL A 203 -8.63 -22.93 2.91
CA VAL A 203 -9.25 -23.67 4.00
C VAL A 203 -9.77 -24.99 3.47
N ASP A 204 -9.47 -26.07 4.19
CA ASP A 204 -10.11 -27.36 3.95
C ASP A 204 -11.52 -27.35 4.56
N MET A 205 -12.54 -27.53 3.71
CA MET A 205 -13.95 -27.41 4.11
C MET A 205 -14.45 -28.62 4.93
N ASP A 206 -13.76 -29.76 4.89
CA ASP A 206 -14.15 -30.96 5.62
C ASP A 206 -13.68 -30.89 7.09
N SER A 207 -12.43 -30.50 7.31
CA SER A 207 -11.81 -30.34 8.63
C SER A 207 -12.01 -28.96 9.23
N GLY A 208 -12.30 -27.95 8.41
CA GLY A 208 -12.41 -26.57 8.84
C GLY A 208 -11.09 -25.90 9.20
N ARG A 209 -9.95 -26.42 8.72
CA ARG A 209 -8.61 -25.91 9.05
C ARG A 209 -7.99 -25.11 7.91
N PHE A 210 -7.14 -24.15 8.26
CA PHE A 210 -6.34 -23.45 7.27
C PHE A 210 -5.32 -24.40 6.63
N GLU A 211 -5.34 -24.51 5.31
CA GLU A 211 -4.26 -25.14 4.54
C GLU A 211 -3.20 -24.10 4.14
N ALA A 212 -3.60 -22.84 3.94
CA ALA A 212 -2.67 -21.74 3.72
C ALA A 212 -3.21 -20.40 4.22
N MET A 213 -2.30 -19.55 4.65
CA MET A 213 -2.59 -18.17 5.04
C MET A 213 -1.40 -17.29 4.63
N GLY A 214 -1.36 -16.86 3.37
CA GLY A 214 -0.12 -16.41 2.75
C GLY A 214 0.63 -15.29 3.47
N MET A 215 -0.07 -14.37 4.11
CA MET A 215 0.56 -13.30 4.88
C MET A 215 0.88 -13.67 6.33
N ASN A 216 0.25 -14.72 6.86
CA ASN A 216 0.54 -15.25 8.19
C ASN A 216 0.56 -16.80 8.15
N PRO A 217 1.61 -17.42 7.58
CA PRO A 217 1.69 -18.87 7.42
C PRO A 217 1.63 -19.65 8.74
N ALA A 218 1.87 -18.99 9.88
CA ALA A 218 1.74 -19.57 11.21
C ALA A 218 0.30 -19.97 11.57
N LEU A 219 -0.71 -19.53 10.79
CA LEU A 219 -2.09 -19.97 10.94
C LEU A 219 -2.39 -21.29 10.22
N SER A 220 -1.46 -21.84 9.44
CA SER A 220 -1.64 -23.17 8.82
C SER A 220 -1.93 -24.24 9.88
N ASP A 221 -2.85 -25.16 9.57
CA ASP A 221 -3.35 -26.21 10.45
C ASP A 221 -4.08 -25.73 11.72
N THR A 222 -4.40 -24.43 11.83
CA THR A 222 -5.25 -23.92 12.93
C THR A 222 -6.73 -23.98 12.55
N ASP A 223 -7.61 -23.91 13.57
CA ASP A 223 -9.07 -23.88 13.37
C ASP A 223 -9.49 -22.59 12.66
N ALA A 224 -10.01 -22.74 11.45
CA ALA A 224 -10.50 -21.63 10.64
C ALA A 224 -11.98 -21.34 10.92
N ILE A 225 -12.79 -22.36 11.26
CA ILE A 225 -14.22 -22.20 11.53
C ILE A 225 -14.46 -21.37 12.79
N GLY A 226 -13.68 -21.61 13.84
CA GLY A 226 -13.75 -20.85 15.10
C GLY A 226 -13.23 -19.42 15.00
N LEU A 227 -12.63 -19.02 13.88
CA LEU A 227 -12.05 -17.69 13.70
C LEU A 227 -13.16 -16.63 13.60
N HIS A 228 -13.08 -15.66 14.51
CA HIS A 228 -13.89 -14.44 14.47
C HIS A 228 -12.98 -13.25 14.22
N ASP A 229 -13.44 -12.31 13.41
CA ASP A 229 -12.74 -11.05 13.23
C ASP A 229 -12.86 -10.12 14.46
N ALA A 230 -12.24 -8.94 14.40
CA ALA A 230 -12.26 -7.97 15.49
C ALA A 230 -13.66 -7.39 15.78
N ALA A 231 -14.63 -7.56 14.88
CA ALA A 231 -16.02 -7.18 15.05
C ALA A 231 -16.91 -8.35 15.54
N GLY A 232 -16.33 -9.54 15.77
CA GLY A 232 -17.05 -10.73 16.20
C GLY A 232 -17.73 -11.49 15.06
N HIS A 233 -17.33 -11.26 13.81
CA HIS A 233 -17.91 -11.95 12.64
C HIS A 233 -17.18 -13.27 12.36
N ALA A 234 -17.93 -14.37 12.32
CA ALA A 234 -17.45 -15.73 11.98
C ALA A 234 -17.22 -15.90 10.47
N LEU A 235 -16.22 -15.19 9.92
CA LEU A 235 -16.04 -15.02 8.49
C LEU A 235 -15.86 -16.34 7.69
N VAL A 236 -15.13 -17.33 8.22
CA VAL A 236 -14.84 -18.58 7.49
C VAL A 236 -16.07 -19.49 7.53
N ALA A 237 -16.75 -19.54 8.69
CA ALA A 237 -18.00 -20.29 8.81
C ALA A 237 -19.05 -19.77 7.81
N GLU A 238 -19.17 -18.45 7.64
CA GLU A 238 -20.02 -17.86 6.60
C GLU A 238 -19.57 -18.27 5.19
N MET A 239 -18.28 -18.15 4.87
CA MET A 239 -17.77 -18.51 3.55
C MET A 239 -18.05 -19.98 3.22
N ILE A 240 -17.80 -20.91 4.15
CA ILE A 240 -18.10 -22.34 3.98
C ILE A 240 -19.59 -22.55 3.77
N ALA A 241 -20.46 -21.94 4.59
CA ALA A 241 -21.90 -22.06 4.44
C ALA A 241 -22.40 -21.58 3.06
N LYS A 242 -21.88 -20.45 2.56
CA LYS A 242 -22.21 -19.96 1.21
C LYS A 242 -21.74 -20.92 0.11
N LEU A 243 -20.56 -21.53 0.28
CA LEU A 243 -19.99 -22.49 -0.67
C LEU A 243 -20.61 -23.91 -0.62
N GLN A 244 -21.52 -24.17 0.32
CA GLN A 244 -22.33 -25.39 0.29
C GLN A 244 -23.35 -25.38 -0.86
N THR A 245 -23.80 -24.19 -1.27
CA THR A 245 -24.85 -24.01 -2.29
C THR A 245 -24.37 -23.32 -3.57
N ALA A 246 -23.12 -22.88 -3.61
CA ALA A 246 -22.53 -22.18 -4.75
C ALA A 246 -21.03 -22.50 -4.88
N ASP A 247 -20.48 -22.39 -6.08
CA ASP A 247 -19.04 -22.56 -6.30
C ASP A 247 -18.24 -21.29 -5.94
N GLU A 248 -18.92 -20.16 -5.77
CA GLU A 248 -18.31 -18.86 -5.48
C GLU A 248 -19.10 -18.10 -4.43
N ALA A 249 -18.40 -17.31 -3.62
CA ALA A 249 -19.02 -16.40 -2.67
C ALA A 249 -18.19 -15.11 -2.49
N THR A 250 -18.87 -14.06 -2.03
CA THR A 250 -18.25 -12.82 -1.54
C THR A 250 -18.64 -12.62 -0.08
N VAL A 251 -17.65 -12.29 0.76
CA VAL A 251 -17.84 -12.03 2.19
C VAL A 251 -17.05 -10.79 2.58
N ASP A 252 -17.72 -9.89 3.30
CA ASP A 252 -17.16 -8.66 3.85
C ASP A 252 -16.95 -8.83 5.35
N TYR A 253 -15.82 -8.38 5.85
CA TYR A 253 -15.42 -8.50 7.25
C TYR A 253 -14.33 -7.46 7.58
N VAL A 254 -13.92 -7.35 8.84
CA VAL A 254 -12.76 -6.52 9.19
C VAL A 254 -11.50 -7.37 9.34
N TRP A 255 -10.37 -6.91 8.82
CA TRP A 255 -9.12 -7.66 8.94
C TRP A 255 -7.94 -6.73 9.11
N ARG A 256 -6.91 -7.21 9.80
CA ARG A 256 -5.65 -6.48 9.92
C ARG A 256 -4.98 -6.44 8.55
N ASN A 257 -4.92 -5.26 7.96
CA ASN A 257 -4.17 -5.02 6.74
C ASN A 257 -2.68 -5.23 7.02
N PRO A 258 -2.01 -6.16 6.33
CA PRO A 258 -0.61 -6.49 6.62
C PRO A 258 0.37 -5.40 6.20
N VAL A 259 -0.10 -4.49 5.34
CA VAL A 259 0.69 -3.39 4.81
C VAL A 259 0.56 -2.18 5.73
N THR A 260 -0.65 -1.81 6.18
CA THR A 260 -0.84 -0.67 7.09
C THR A 260 -0.76 -1.02 8.58
N ASN A 261 -0.88 -2.31 8.93
CA ASN A 261 -1.03 -2.84 10.28
C ASN A 261 -2.28 -2.31 11.03
N VAL A 262 -3.27 -1.79 10.30
CA VAL A 262 -4.55 -1.30 10.84
C VAL A 262 -5.66 -2.33 10.56
N VAL A 263 -6.64 -2.44 11.45
CA VAL A 263 -7.87 -3.21 11.18
C VAL A 263 -8.76 -2.39 10.25
N GLU A 264 -9.01 -2.93 9.06
CA GLU A 264 -9.72 -2.26 7.97
C GLU A 264 -10.84 -3.15 7.43
N ASN A 265 -11.84 -2.56 6.77
CA ASN A 265 -12.85 -3.33 6.04
C ASN A 265 -12.19 -4.08 4.88
N LYS A 266 -12.55 -5.34 4.71
CA LYS A 266 -12.02 -6.21 3.66
C LYS A 266 -13.16 -6.95 2.98
N ARG A 267 -13.13 -6.99 1.65
CA ARG A 267 -14.02 -7.83 0.83
C ARG A 267 -13.21 -8.96 0.21
N SER A 268 -13.54 -10.20 0.56
CA SER A 268 -12.92 -11.39 -0.04
C SER A 268 -13.85 -12.09 -1.00
N TYR A 269 -13.26 -12.51 -2.12
CA TYR A 269 -13.84 -13.41 -3.10
C TYR A 269 -13.29 -14.80 -2.82
N VAL A 270 -14.19 -15.78 -2.70
CA VAL A 270 -13.82 -17.16 -2.42
C VAL A 270 -14.41 -18.08 -3.49
N ARG A 271 -13.67 -19.12 -3.84
CA ARG A 271 -14.08 -20.14 -4.80
C ARG A 271 -13.84 -21.52 -4.21
N ARG A 272 -14.79 -22.42 -4.43
CA ARG A 272 -14.68 -23.83 -4.10
C ARG A 272 -13.91 -24.58 -5.19
N ASP A 273 -12.97 -25.41 -4.76
CA ASP A 273 -12.25 -26.36 -5.61
C ASP A 273 -12.17 -27.72 -4.90
N GLY A 274 -13.15 -28.59 -5.16
CA GLY A 274 -13.31 -29.84 -4.41
C GLY A 274 -13.64 -29.60 -2.94
N ARG A 275 -12.74 -30.03 -2.05
CA ARG A 275 -12.80 -29.78 -0.59
C ARG A 275 -12.16 -28.45 -0.17
N ALA A 276 -11.47 -27.76 -1.08
CA ALA A 276 -10.79 -26.51 -0.77
C ALA A 276 -11.70 -25.31 -0.98
N LEU A 277 -11.69 -24.40 -0.02
CA LEU A 277 -12.07 -23.01 -0.19
C LEU A 277 -10.79 -22.23 -0.45
N ILE A 278 -10.68 -21.54 -1.59
CA ILE A 278 -9.56 -20.66 -1.91
C ILE A 278 -10.07 -19.22 -1.98
N GLY A 279 -9.38 -18.29 -1.32
CA GLY A 279 -9.85 -16.92 -1.18
C GLY A 279 -8.77 -15.87 -1.37
N VAL A 280 -9.16 -14.74 -1.97
CA VAL A 280 -8.38 -13.51 -2.05
C VAL A 280 -9.31 -12.34 -1.81
N GLY A 281 -8.85 -11.32 -1.07
CA GLY A 281 -9.65 -10.12 -0.85
C GLY A 281 -8.84 -8.85 -0.90
N HIS A 282 -9.54 -7.75 -1.11
CA HIS A 282 -8.99 -6.40 -1.13
C HIS A 282 -9.55 -5.60 0.04
N TYR A 283 -8.76 -4.64 0.52
CA TYR A 283 -9.17 -3.72 1.57
C TYR A 283 -9.98 -2.56 0.97
N LEU A 284 -11.06 -2.20 1.64
CA LEU A 284 -11.92 -1.08 1.26
C LEU A 284 -11.32 0.22 1.82
N GLU A 285 -11.39 1.30 1.05
CA GLU A 285 -11.02 2.66 1.50
C GLU A 285 -12.12 3.32 2.34
#